data_AF-A0A497CV07-F1
#
_entry.id   AF-A0A497CV07-F1
#
_cell.length_a   1.000
_cell.length_b   1.000
_cell.length_c   1.000
_cell.angle_alpha   90.00
_cell.angle_beta   90.00
_cell.angle_gamma   90.00
#
_symmetry.space_group_name_H-M   'P 1'
#
loop_
_entity.id
_entity.type
_entity.pdbx_description
1 polymer ?
#
loop_
_entity_poly.entity_id
_entity_poly.type
_entity_poly.pdbx_seq_one_letter_code
_entity_poly.pdbx_strand_id
1 'polypeptide(L)' 'INEKSNIDDYRKLSENLQKEFQHIFQRCDMTGEAHNQLHSYLHPMSEWFKTLKEGDMDECRSAVASLNEHLEKYDSYFK' A
#
# COMPACT_ATOMS: atom_id res chain seq x y z
N ILE A 1 -3.59 25.96 8.82
CA ILE A 1 -4.04 24.74 8.12
C ILE A 1 -3.79 23.59 9.10
N ASN A 2 -4.82 22.85 9.46
CA ASN A 2 -4.84 21.99 10.64
C ASN A 2 -4.06 20.68 10.40
N GLU A 3 -2.81 20.62 10.84
CA GLU A 3 -1.91 19.46 10.69
C GLU A 3 -2.48 18.16 11.27
N LYS A 4 -3.32 18.25 12.32
CA LYS A 4 -4.03 17.09 12.87
C LYS A 4 -5.05 16.47 11.91
N SER A 5 -5.67 17.28 11.05
CA SER A 5 -6.62 16.76 10.04
C SER A 5 -5.90 15.83 9.06
N ASN A 6 -4.65 16.16 8.73
CA ASN A 6 -3.88 15.46 7.71
C ASN A 6 -3.40 14.08 8.18
N ILE A 7 -3.03 13.95 9.46
CA ILE A 7 -2.56 12.67 10.00
C ILE A 7 -3.70 11.65 10.20
N ASP A 8 -4.89 12.11 10.59
CA ASP A 8 -6.06 11.23 10.68
C ASP A 8 -6.55 10.79 9.28
N ASP A 9 -6.33 11.61 8.24
CA ASP A 9 -6.60 11.22 6.86
C ASP A 9 -5.63 10.13 6.37
N TYR A 10 -4.34 10.19 6.72
CA TYR A 10 -3.38 9.10 6.45
C TYR A 10 -3.77 7.79 7.15
N ARG A 11 -4.26 7.87 8.39
CA ARG A 11 -4.74 6.68 9.12
C ARG A 11 -5.94 6.04 8.44
N LYS A 12 -6.94 6.84 8.05
CA LYS A 12 -8.11 6.36 7.30
C LYS A 12 -7.70 5.77 5.96
N LEU A 13 -6.77 6.41 5.26
CA LEU A 13 -6.21 5.91 4.02
C LEU A 13 -5.57 4.53 4.23
N SER A 14 -4.74 4.38 5.27
CA SER A 14 -4.13 3.08 5.61
C SER A 14 -5.18 2.01 5.88
N GLU A 15 -6.24 2.31 6.63
CA GLU A 15 -7.29 1.33 6.93
C GLU A 15 -8.02 0.87 5.67
N ASN A 16 -8.33 1.80 4.76
CA ASN A 16 -8.97 1.49 3.49
C ASN A 16 -8.04 0.67 2.60
N LEU A 17 -6.77 1.07 2.47
CA LEU A 17 -5.78 0.35 1.68
C LEU A 17 -5.55 -1.08 2.20
N GLN A 18 -5.47 -1.26 3.53
CA GLN A 18 -5.35 -2.60 4.13
C GLN A 18 -6.56 -3.48 3.83
N LYS A 19 -7.77 -2.93 3.86
CA LYS A 19 -9.00 -3.68 3.51
C LYS A 19 -8.97 -4.13 2.05
N GLU A 20 -8.69 -3.21 1.13
CA GLU A 20 -8.59 -3.53 -0.30
C GLU A 20 -7.47 -4.53 -0.57
N PHE A 21 -6.32 -4.33 0.07
CA PHE A 21 -5.19 -5.25 -0.02
C PHE A 21 -5.59 -6.65 0.42
N GLN A 22 -6.16 -6.83 1.62
CA GLN A 22 -6.67 -8.12 2.10
C GLN A 22 -7.70 -8.73 1.14
N HIS A 23 -8.52 -7.90 0.52
CA HIS A 23 -9.52 -8.36 -0.45
C HIS A 23 -8.91 -8.96 -1.70
N ILE A 24 -7.79 -8.41 -2.20
CA ILE A 24 -7.00 -8.96 -3.30
C ILE A 24 -6.48 -10.36 -2.94
N PHE A 25 -5.92 -10.54 -1.74
CA PHE A 25 -5.46 -11.86 -1.28
C PHE A 25 -6.60 -12.87 -1.14
N GLN A 26 -7.76 -12.44 -0.64
CA GLN A 26 -8.94 -13.29 -0.50
C GLN A 26 -9.52 -13.74 -1.84
N ARG A 27 -9.40 -12.89 -2.87
CA ARG A 27 -9.88 -13.17 -4.23
C ARG A 27 -8.81 -13.73 -5.15
N CYS A 28 -7.60 -13.98 -4.64
CA CYS A 28 -6.54 -14.55 -5.45
C CYS A 28 -6.85 -16.02 -5.76
N ASP A 29 -7.41 -16.26 -6.93
CA ASP A 29 -7.60 -17.57 -7.54
C ASP A 29 -6.44 -17.97 -8.46
N MET A 30 -5.53 -17.03 -8.72
CA MET A 30 -4.32 -17.25 -9.53
C MET A 30 -3.37 -18.22 -8.83
N THR A 31 -2.78 -19.12 -9.62
CA THR A 31 -1.74 -20.06 -9.17
C THR A 31 -0.56 -20.05 -10.13
N GLY A 32 0.61 -20.48 -9.68
CA GLY A 32 1.83 -20.52 -10.49
C GLY A 32 2.70 -19.27 -10.38
N GLU A 33 3.56 -19.03 -11.37
CA GLU A 33 4.61 -18.01 -11.30
C GLU A 33 4.07 -16.58 -11.19
N ALA A 34 2.98 -16.28 -11.89
CA ALA A 34 2.30 -14.98 -11.82
C ALA A 34 1.75 -14.67 -10.41
N HIS A 35 1.28 -15.69 -9.67
CA HIS A 35 0.86 -15.54 -8.27
C HIS A 35 2.03 -15.16 -7.38
N ASN A 36 3.16 -15.87 -7.51
CA ASN A 36 4.36 -15.60 -6.72
C ASN A 36 4.91 -14.19 -6.98
N GLN A 37 4.89 -13.75 -8.24
CA GLN A 37 5.30 -12.40 -8.64
C GLN A 37 4.35 -11.33 -8.06
N LEU A 38 3.03 -11.56 -8.10
CA LEU A 38 2.05 -10.66 -7.49
C LEU A 38 2.26 -10.52 -5.99
N HIS A 39 2.41 -11.64 -5.28
CA HIS A 39 2.64 -11.62 -3.84
C HIS A 39 3.98 -10.97 -3.47
N SER A 40 5.04 -11.22 -4.24
CA SER A 40 6.34 -10.57 -4.05
C SER A 40 6.25 -9.04 -4.25
N TYR A 41 5.50 -8.60 -5.26
CA TYR A 41 5.25 -7.19 -5.52
C TYR A 41 4.38 -6.52 -4.43
N LEU A 42 3.40 -7.24 -3.88
CA LEU A 42 2.50 -6.71 -2.85
C LEU A 42 3.14 -6.67 -1.46
N HIS A 43 4.09 -7.55 -1.16
CA HIS A 43 4.77 -7.65 0.15
C HIS A 43 5.26 -6.31 0.75
N PRO A 44 6.01 -5.44 0.03
CA PRO A 44 6.50 -4.18 0.58
C PRO A 44 5.39 -3.18 0.97
N MET A 45 4.19 -3.28 0.38
CA MET A 45 3.09 -2.35 0.66
C MET A 45 2.59 -2.43 2.11
N SER A 46 2.69 -3.60 2.74
CA SER A 46 2.29 -3.79 4.14
C SER A 46 3.05 -2.86 5.09
N GLU A 47 4.35 -2.66 4.84
CA GLU A 47 5.19 -1.78 5.67
C GLU A 47 4.78 -0.31 5.49
N TRP A 48 4.49 0.13 4.26
CA TRP A 48 3.99 1.48 4.02
C TRP A 48 2.64 1.72 4.67
N PHE A 49 1.72 0.74 4.68
CA PHE A 49 0.47 0.88 5.42
C PHE A 49 0.72 1.06 6.92
N LYS A 50 1.65 0.29 7.50
CA LYS A 50 2.02 0.47 8.90
C LYS A 50 2.56 1.89 9.16
N THR A 51 3.42 2.39 8.28
CA THR A 51 3.93 3.77 8.37
C THR A 51 2.80 4.80 8.27
N LEU A 52 1.81 4.63 7.39
CA LEU A 52 0.65 5.53 7.28
C LEU A 52 -0.27 5.51 8.52
N LYS A 53 -0.26 4.41 9.26
CA LYS A 53 -1.08 4.24 10.47
C LYS A 53 -0.41 4.80 11.73
N GLU A 54 0.90 4.57 11.86
CA GLU A 54 1.65 4.78 13.10
C GLU A 54 2.69 5.91 13.00
N GLY A 55 3.11 6.28 11.79
CA GLY A 55 4.17 7.24 11.55
C GLY A 55 3.75 8.70 11.70
N ASP A 56 4.74 9.57 11.72
CA ASP A 56 4.55 11.02 11.72
C ASP A 56 4.17 11.56 10.32
N MET A 57 3.99 12.87 10.21
CA MET A 57 3.51 13.47 8.96
C MET A 57 4.52 13.37 7.80
N ASP A 58 5.82 13.41 8.08
CA ASP A 58 6.88 13.30 7.06
C ASP A 58 7.06 11.85 6.63
N GLU A 59 6.99 10.92 7.58
CA GLU A 59 6.97 9.48 7.33
C GLU A 59 5.74 9.09 6.49
N CYS A 60 4.55 9.57 6.85
CA CYS A 60 3.33 9.32 6.09
C CYS A 60 3.41 9.87 4.67
N ARG A 61 3.92 11.09 4.48
CA ARG A 61 4.14 11.67 3.15
C ARG A 61 5.06 10.81 2.31
N SER A 62 6.19 10.39 2.89
CA SER A 62 7.19 9.57 2.21
C SER A 62 6.64 8.19 1.85
N ALA A 63 5.82 7.60 2.73
CA ALA A 63 5.14 6.33 2.49
C ALA A 63 4.12 6.43 1.35
N VAL A 64 3.31 7.49 1.28
CA VAL A 64 2.39 7.72 0.15
C VAL A 64 3.16 7.90 -1.16
N ALA A 65 4.26 8.66 -1.16
CA ALA A 65 5.09 8.83 -2.36
C ALA A 65 5.65 7.48 -2.84
N SER A 66 6.23 6.70 -1.92
CA SER A 66 6.78 5.37 -2.22
C SER A 66 5.72 4.41 -2.75
N LEU A 67 4.52 4.45 -2.16
CA LEU A 67 3.40 3.62 -2.58
C LEU A 67 2.92 3.98 -4.00
N ASN A 68 2.81 5.26 -4.33
CA ASN A 68 2.46 5.71 -5.68
C ASN A 68 3.53 5.30 -6.71
N GLU A 69 4.81 5.55 -6.43
CA GLU A 69 5.90 5.15 -7.34
C GLU A 69 5.94 3.64 -7.57
N HIS A 70 5.62 2.86 -6.54
CA HIS A 70 5.54 1.40 -6.66
C HIS A 70 4.37 1.01 -7.55
N LEU A 71 3.17 1.56 -7.33
CA LEU A 71 1.98 1.34 -8.14
C LEU A 71 2.16 1.72 -9.61
N GLU A 72 2.88 2.80 -9.92
CA GLU A 72 3.21 3.19 -11.30
C GLU A 72 4.07 2.13 -12.03
N LYS A 73 4.86 1.35 -11.27
CA LYS A 73 5.68 0.27 -11.83
C LYS A 73 4.90 -1.04 -12.00
N TYR A 74 3.66 -1.13 -11.56
CA TYR A 74 2.81 -2.31 -11.71
C TYR A 74 2.77 -2.79 -13.17
N ASP A 75 2.46 -1.91 -14.10
CA ASP A 75 2.40 -2.24 -15.54
C ASP A 75 3.75 -2.66 -16.13
N SER A 76 4.85 -2.32 -15.46
CA SER A 76 6.19 -2.76 -15.86
C SER A 76 6.58 -4.13 -15.26
N TYR A 77 5.93 -4.52 -14.16
CA TYR A 77 6.18 -5.78 -13.46
C TYR A 77 5.39 -6.98 -14.03
N PHE A 78 4.23 -6.73 -14.65
CA PHE A 78 3.31 -7.77 -15.14
C PHE A 78 3.18 -7.83 -16.68
N LYS A 79 4.19 -7.33 -17.41
CA LYS A 79 4.26 -7.37 -18.88
C LYS A 79 4.79 -8.69 -19.43
#